data_AF-A0A2G4J500-F1
#
_entry.id   AF-A0A2G4J500-F1
#
_cell.length_a   1.000
_cell.length_b   1.000
_cell.length_c   1.000
_cell.angle_alpha   90.00
_cell.angle_beta   90.00
_cell.angle_gamma   90.00
#
_symmetry.space_group_name_H-M   'P 1'
#
loop_
_entity.id
_entity.type
_entity.pdbx_description
1 polymer ?
#
loop_
_entity_poly.entity_id
_entity_poly.type
_entity_poly.pdbx_seq_one_letter_code
_entity_poly.pdbx_strand_id
1 'polypeptide(L)'
;MMKKHITLLCQALASATVSAQQAPAATTTEKFVTTCANTANVAAQNFCHGYGQGVYETYLVTRHPKNAPDFICAQTATLTRQQHIDNFIKWSAAHPQFKQASASDTILRYLGETFPCKR
;
A
#
# COMPACT_ATOMS: atom_id res chain seq x y z
N MET A 1 -32.03 -61.10 29.38
CA MET A 1 -32.35 -59.75 29.88
C MET A 1 -31.04 -58.96 29.99
N MET A 2 -30.64 -58.22 28.95
CA MET A 2 -29.45 -57.34 29.00
C MET A 2 -29.75 -56.05 28.22
N LYS A 3 -29.36 -54.94 28.87
CA LYS A 3 -29.79 -53.57 28.61
C LYS A 3 -29.30 -53.04 27.26
N LYS A 4 -30.20 -52.30 26.60
CA LYS A 4 -29.98 -51.47 25.42
C LYS A 4 -29.01 -50.35 25.77
N HIS A 5 -27.86 -50.27 25.10
CA HIS A 5 -27.00 -49.10 25.09
C HIS A 5 -26.89 -48.57 23.65
N ILE A 6 -27.89 -47.77 23.28
CA ILE A 6 -27.86 -46.94 22.07
C ILE A 6 -27.01 -45.72 22.45
N THR A 7 -25.74 -45.73 22.07
CA THR A 7 -24.85 -44.59 22.25
C THR A 7 -25.16 -43.57 21.16
N LEU A 8 -25.84 -42.49 21.55
CA LEU A 8 -26.20 -41.36 20.71
C LEU A 8 -24.92 -40.56 20.36
N LEU A 9 -24.44 -40.69 19.12
CA LEU A 9 -23.31 -39.93 18.59
C LEU A 9 -23.80 -38.51 18.24
N CYS A 10 -23.62 -37.56 19.15
CA CYS A 10 -23.97 -36.15 18.92
C CYS A 10 -22.89 -35.52 18.03
N GLN A 11 -23.19 -35.30 16.74
CA GLN A 11 -22.31 -34.56 15.83
C GLN A 11 -22.35 -33.07 16.17
N ALA A 12 -21.26 -32.53 16.71
CA ALA A 12 -21.09 -31.10 16.87
C ALA A 12 -20.87 -30.46 15.49
N LEU A 13 -21.91 -29.84 14.93
CA LEU A 13 -21.78 -28.92 13.81
C LEU A 13 -20.99 -27.70 14.27
N ALA A 14 -19.70 -27.65 13.93
CA ALA A 14 -18.88 -26.45 14.11
C ALA A 14 -19.41 -25.37 13.16
N SER A 15 -20.14 -24.40 13.70
CA SER A 15 -20.49 -23.17 13.00
C SER A 15 -19.20 -22.41 12.69
N ALA A 16 -18.69 -22.51 11.46
CA ALA A 16 -17.63 -21.65 11.00
C ALA A 16 -18.16 -20.21 10.96
N THR A 17 -17.79 -19.39 11.93
CA THR A 17 -18.01 -17.95 11.87
C THR A 17 -17.15 -17.41 10.74
N VAL A 18 -17.75 -17.19 9.57
CA VAL A 18 -17.13 -16.38 8.51
C VAL A 18 -16.96 -14.98 9.08
N SER A 19 -15.76 -14.67 9.57
CA SER A 19 -15.41 -13.30 9.88
C SER A 19 -15.29 -12.59 8.54
N ALA A 20 -16.25 -11.69 8.24
CA ALA A 20 -16.12 -10.80 7.11
C ALA A 20 -14.91 -9.90 7.39
N GLN A 21 -13.74 -10.26 6.85
CA GLN A 21 -12.54 -9.46 6.97
C GLN A 21 -12.85 -8.10 6.35
N GLN A 22 -12.94 -7.06 7.18
CA GLN A 22 -13.11 -5.70 6.71
C GLN A 22 -11.99 -5.38 5.71
N ALA A 23 -12.34 -4.67 4.63
CA ALA A 23 -11.35 -4.24 3.66
C ALA A 23 -10.19 -3.54 4.40
N PRO A 24 -8.92 -3.88 4.09
CA PRO A 24 -7.80 -3.29 4.77
C PRO A 24 -7.83 -1.77 4.60
N ALA A 25 -7.67 -1.05 5.70
CA ALA A 25 -7.55 0.41 5.66
C ALA A 25 -6.32 0.81 4.82
N ALA A 26 -6.41 1.96 4.15
CA ALA A 26 -5.29 2.49 3.39
C ALA A 26 -4.08 2.76 4.31
N THR A 27 -2.88 2.40 3.85
CA THR A 27 -1.62 2.73 4.53
C THR A 27 -1.46 4.25 4.59
N THR A 28 -1.29 4.81 5.79
CA THR A 28 -1.01 6.25 5.94
C THR A 28 0.42 6.59 5.53
N THR A 29 0.66 7.84 5.15
CA THR A 29 2.01 8.34 4.84
C THR A 29 2.99 8.11 5.98
N GLU A 30 2.59 8.40 7.22
CA GLU A 30 3.41 8.18 8.39
C GLU A 30 3.77 6.69 8.56
N LYS A 31 2.79 5.80 8.43
CA LYS A 31 3.04 4.35 8.52
C LYS A 31 4.00 3.88 7.44
N PHE A 32 3.82 4.35 6.21
CA PHE A 32 4.72 4.03 5.10
C PHE A 32 6.14 4.51 5.39
N VAL A 33 6.31 5.79 5.73
CA VAL A 33 7.63 6.39 6.02
C VAL A 33 8.34 5.66 7.16
N THR A 34 7.65 5.41 8.27
CA THR A 34 8.24 4.67 9.41
C THR A 34 8.65 3.25 9.01
N THR A 35 7.86 2.58 8.18
CA THR A 35 8.19 1.23 7.69
C THR A 35 9.42 1.27 6.77
N CYS A 36 9.45 2.20 5.83
CA CYS A 36 10.49 2.28 4.81
C CYS A 36 11.82 2.83 5.31
N ALA A 37 11.82 3.57 6.42
CA ALA A 37 13.04 4.02 7.10
C ALA A 37 13.87 2.86 7.69
N ASN A 38 13.28 1.68 7.90
CA ASN A 38 14.02 0.51 8.35
C ASN A 38 14.69 -0.24 7.19
N THR A 39 15.85 0.27 6.75
CA THR A 39 16.62 -0.27 5.62
C THR A 39 17.23 -1.65 5.87
N ALA A 40 17.43 -2.03 7.14
CA ALA A 40 17.94 -3.35 7.51
C ALA A 40 16.88 -4.46 7.41
N ASN A 41 15.59 -4.11 7.40
CA ASN A 41 14.50 -5.09 7.32
C ASN A 41 14.12 -5.39 5.86
N VAL A 42 14.53 -6.56 5.36
CA VAL A 42 14.26 -7.00 3.99
C VAL A 42 12.77 -7.03 3.66
N ALA A 43 11.92 -7.48 4.59
CA ALA A 43 10.47 -7.52 4.36
C ALA A 43 9.88 -6.11 4.24
N ALA A 44 10.34 -5.17 5.05
CA ALA A 44 9.96 -3.76 4.96
C ALA A 44 10.40 -3.15 3.61
N GLN A 45 11.63 -3.41 3.17
CA GLN A 45 12.13 -2.90 1.90
C GLN A 45 11.34 -3.47 0.70
N ASN A 46 11.07 -4.78 0.70
CA ASN A 46 10.24 -5.40 -0.34
C ASN A 46 8.82 -4.81 -0.37
N PHE A 47 8.21 -4.59 0.80
CA PHE A 47 6.93 -3.89 0.89
C PHE A 47 7.00 -2.49 0.30
N CYS A 48 8.00 -1.69 0.67
CA CYS A 48 8.14 -0.31 0.21
C CYS A 48 8.36 -0.21 -1.31
N HIS A 49 9.20 -1.07 -1.86
CA HIS A 49 9.44 -1.11 -3.31
C HIS A 49 8.19 -1.56 -4.06
N GLY A 50 7.52 -2.62 -3.60
CA GLY A 50 6.30 -3.12 -4.24
C GLY A 50 5.13 -2.15 -4.15
N TYR A 51 4.92 -1.54 -2.98
CA TYR A 51 3.87 -0.55 -2.77
C TYR A 51 4.10 0.70 -3.63
N GLY A 52 5.32 1.25 -3.63
CA GLY A 52 5.66 2.41 -4.45
C GLY A 52 5.50 2.15 -5.95
N GLN A 53 5.95 0.97 -6.42
CA GLN A 53 5.76 0.53 -7.81
C GLN A 53 4.27 0.43 -8.15
N GLY A 54 3.49 -0.24 -7.31
CA GLY A 54 2.05 -0.43 -7.53
C GLY A 54 1.29 0.90 -7.58
N VAL A 55 1.65 1.87 -6.74
CA VAL A 55 1.08 3.23 -6.78
C VAL A 55 1.37 3.90 -8.13
N TYR A 56 2.60 3.84 -8.61
CA TYR A 56 2.98 4.47 -9.88
C TYR A 56 2.39 3.74 -11.10
N GLU A 57 2.37 2.41 -11.11
CA GLU A 57 1.73 1.63 -12.17
C GLU A 57 0.22 1.86 -12.23
N THR A 58 -0.46 1.90 -11.07
CA THR A 58 -1.89 2.23 -11.00
C THR A 58 -2.15 3.60 -11.59
N TYR A 59 -1.29 4.56 -11.28
CA TYR A 59 -1.31 5.87 -11.91
C TYR A 59 -1.21 5.75 -13.44
N LEU A 60 -0.22 5.04 -13.98
CA LEU A 60 -0.02 4.93 -15.44
C LEU A 60 -1.25 4.36 -16.16
N VAL A 61 -1.94 3.39 -15.55
CA VAL A 61 -3.10 2.72 -16.17
C VAL A 61 -4.44 3.42 -15.93
N THR A 62 -4.51 4.39 -15.00
CA THR A 62 -5.76 5.14 -14.70
C THR A 62 -5.79 6.53 -15.32
N ARG A 63 -4.69 6.96 -15.96
CA ARG A 63 -4.62 8.19 -16.76
C ARG A 63 -5.58 8.16 -17.95
N HIS A 64 -6.09 9.33 -18.30
CA HIS A 64 -6.88 9.52 -19.52
C HIS A 64 -6.48 10.82 -20.22
N PRO A 65 -6.09 10.79 -21.52
CA PRO A 65 -5.53 11.95 -22.21
C PRO A 65 -6.39 13.23 -22.15
N LYS A 66 -7.71 13.08 -22.03
CA LYS A 66 -8.65 14.21 -21.97
C LYS A 66 -9.16 14.54 -20.56
N ASN A 67 -9.30 13.54 -19.69
CA ASN A 67 -10.08 13.67 -18.45
C ASN A 67 -9.21 13.55 -17.19
N ALA A 68 -8.02 12.96 -17.32
CA ALA A 68 -7.03 12.80 -16.28
C ALA A 68 -5.63 12.81 -16.92
N PRO A 69 -5.22 13.94 -17.54
CA PRO A 69 -3.99 14.03 -18.31
C PRO A 69 -2.76 13.83 -17.40
N ASP A 70 -1.65 13.43 -18.02
CA ASP A 70 -0.39 13.20 -17.31
C ASP A 70 0.12 14.47 -16.62
N PHE A 71 0.53 14.31 -15.37
CA PHE A 71 1.13 15.29 -14.47
C PHE A 71 2.45 14.80 -13.86
N ILE A 72 2.77 13.49 -13.96
CA ILE A 72 4.06 12.91 -13.58
C ILE A 72 4.74 12.38 -14.84
N CYS A 73 5.93 12.91 -15.14
CA CYS A 73 6.77 12.54 -16.26
C CYS A 73 8.12 12.05 -15.75
N ALA A 74 8.12 10.90 -15.06
CA ALA A 74 9.30 10.32 -14.43
C ALA A 74 10.12 9.38 -15.34
N GLN A 75 9.73 9.21 -16.61
CA GLN A 75 10.34 8.26 -17.56
C GLN A 75 11.84 8.52 -17.82
N THR A 76 12.32 9.73 -17.55
CA THR A 76 13.73 10.13 -17.70
C THR A 76 14.52 10.09 -16.39
N ALA A 77 13.89 9.74 -15.26
CA ALA A 77 14.56 9.71 -13.97
C ALA A 77 15.54 8.53 -13.94
N THR A 78 16.81 8.80 -13.63
CA THR A 78 17.88 7.79 -13.47
C THR A 78 17.93 7.24 -12.04
N LEU A 79 16.90 7.52 -11.23
CA LEU A 79 16.87 7.13 -9.83
C LEU A 79 16.62 5.62 -9.69
N THR A 80 17.31 5.01 -8.74
CA THR A 80 16.97 3.65 -8.30
C THR A 80 15.67 3.64 -7.51
N ARG A 81 15.04 2.46 -7.38
CA ARG A 81 13.85 2.28 -6.52
C ARG A 81 14.09 2.78 -5.10
N GLN A 82 15.27 2.50 -4.54
CA GLN A 82 15.63 2.96 -3.20
C GLN A 82 15.74 4.48 -3.14
N GLN A 83 16.37 5.12 -4.13
CA GLN A 83 16.48 6.59 -4.17
C GLN A 83 15.11 7.26 -4.24
N HIS A 84 14.13 6.69 -4.94
CA HIS A 84 12.76 7.20 -4.91
C HIS A 84 12.15 7.14 -3.50
N ILE A 85 12.34 6.03 -2.78
CA ILE A 85 11.86 5.87 -1.40
C ILE A 85 12.55 6.84 -0.45
N ASP A 86 13.87 6.93 -0.50
CA ASP A 86 14.65 7.82 0.38
C ASP A 86 14.28 9.30 0.15
N ASN A 87 14.13 9.69 -1.11
CA ASN A 87 13.70 11.05 -1.46
C ASN A 87 12.26 11.32 -1.02
N PHE A 88 11.35 10.34 -1.11
CA PHE A 88 9.99 10.48 -0.60
C PHE A 88 9.94 10.62 0.93
N ILE A 89 10.75 9.85 1.66
CA ILE A 89 10.88 9.97 3.12
C ILE A 89 11.34 11.39 3.50
N LYS A 90 12.37 11.89 2.80
CA LYS A 90 12.89 13.26 3.00
C LYS A 90 11.84 14.31 2.67
N TRP A 91 11.15 14.20 1.54
CA TRP A 91 10.08 15.13 1.15
C TRP A 91 8.94 15.10 2.18
N SER A 92 8.55 13.93 2.68
CA SER A 92 7.46 13.78 3.66
C SER A 92 7.78 14.46 4.99
N ALA A 93 9.04 14.49 5.40
CA ALA A 93 9.45 15.22 6.60
C ALA A 93 9.21 16.73 6.50
N ALA A 94 9.31 17.30 5.30
CA ALA A 94 9.00 18.71 5.02
C ALA A 94 7.50 18.99 4.81
N HIS A 95 6.67 17.95 4.70
CA HIS A 95 5.24 18.06 4.44
C HIS A 95 4.40 17.32 5.51
N PRO A 96 4.52 17.69 6.80
CA PRO A 96 3.87 16.99 7.91
C PRO A 96 2.34 17.00 7.85
N GLN A 97 1.73 17.92 7.10
CA GLN A 97 0.29 18.00 6.88
C GLN A 97 -0.29 16.74 6.21
N PHE A 98 0.53 15.94 5.51
CA PHE A 98 0.08 14.73 4.82
C PHE A 98 0.31 13.42 5.61
N LYS A 99 0.80 13.49 6.86
CA LYS A 99 1.13 12.30 7.66
C LYS A 99 -0.01 11.28 7.77
N GLN A 100 -1.24 11.77 7.95
CA GLN A 100 -2.43 10.92 8.08
C GLN A 100 -3.18 10.70 6.76
N ALA A 101 -2.72 11.30 5.65
CA ALA A 101 -3.25 11.02 4.32
C ALA A 101 -2.85 9.61 3.87
N SER A 102 -3.51 9.12 2.81
CA SER A 102 -3.08 7.90 2.13
C SER A 102 -1.66 8.06 1.61
N ALA A 103 -0.80 7.07 1.85
CA ALA A 103 0.54 7.04 1.30
C ALA A 103 0.51 7.03 -0.24
N SER A 104 -0.46 6.35 -0.86
CA SER A 104 -0.61 6.36 -2.33
C SER A 104 -0.84 7.76 -2.88
N ASP A 105 -1.77 8.52 -2.28
CA ASP A 105 -2.05 9.90 -2.70
C ASP A 105 -0.82 10.79 -2.51
N THR A 106 -0.17 10.65 -1.36
CA THR A 106 0.99 11.48 -1.00
C THR A 106 2.21 11.17 -1.85
N ILE A 107 2.42 9.90 -2.24
CA ILE A 107 3.46 9.49 -3.20
C ILE A 107 3.20 10.13 -4.56
N LEU A 108 1.96 10.09 -5.07
CA LEU A 108 1.64 10.71 -6.38
C LEU A 108 1.80 12.23 -6.34
N ARG A 109 1.45 12.89 -5.22
CA ARG A 109 1.76 14.32 -5.01
C ARG A 109 3.25 14.60 -5.08
N TYR A 110 4.06 13.89 -4.30
CA TYR A 110 5.52 14.01 -4.31
C TYR A 110 6.08 13.85 -5.73
N LEU A 111 5.67 12.81 -6.44
CA LEU A 111 6.14 12.54 -7.79
C LEU A 111 5.70 13.62 -8.79
N GLY A 112 4.49 14.15 -8.66
CA GLY A 112 3.99 15.24 -9.51
C GLY A 112 4.71 16.56 -9.29
N GLU A 113 5.11 16.85 -8.05
CA GLU A 113 5.93 18.01 -7.72
C GLU A 113 7.39 17.84 -8.17
N THR A 114 7.93 16.63 -8.06
CA THR A 114 9.35 16.34 -8.33
C THR A 114 9.62 16.11 -9.81
N PHE A 115 8.68 15.50 -10.52
CA PHE A 115 8.80 15.13 -11.94
C PHE A 115 7.61 15.66 -12.75
N PRO A 116 7.36 16.98 -12.76
CA PRO A 116 6.23 17.55 -13.47
C PRO A 116 6.37 17.35 -14.98
N CYS A 117 5.26 17.03 -15.65
CA CYS A 117 5.20 17.09 -17.10
C CYS A 117 5.32 18.55 -17.59
N LYS A 118 6.13 18.79 -18.63
CA LYS A 118 6.17 20.08 -19.31
C LYS A 118 4.81 20.34 -19.95
N ARG A 119 4.28 21.56 -19.76
CA ARG A 119 3.06 22.03 -20.42
C ARG A 119 3.40 22.67 -21.76
#